data_AF-A0A835CRT5-F1
#
_entry.id   AF-A0A835CRT5-F1
#
_cell.length_a   1.000
_cell.length_b   1.000
_cell.length_c   1.000
_cell.angle_alpha   90.00
_cell.angle_beta   90.00
_cell.angle_gamma   90.00
#
_symmetry.space_group_name_H-M   'P 1'
#
loop_
_entity.id
_entity.type
_entity.pdbx_description
1 polymer ?
#
loop_
_entity_poly.entity_id
_entity_poly.type
_entity_poly.pdbx_seq_one_letter_code
_entity_poly.pdbx_strand_id
1 'polypeptide(L)'
;MMIQPSGGGFWATVELLVDGIQDLSRTEPCNDDIEEWLETMANKVKKLKRKHDWVIDDNDDNDDDDDEEFDELDFGSCCFSNPPVRSRLEMLMGSNVVRLTDRRYMLRLMEKINQDYEKNQQCRIEERKKNELMRTKMMIVNRLIPVQEAPIEIKKYPLFQLYLYCDSIIREKRKKRSTKQIKIAQSLYRLLYPVKVEEETKNQEKYAYMKRVHIDGVPELIPLTSEEVAAIELENEATKDIENGYMLPQEEYDRLHYETNEIKEFRDAQNVEDMYARAHEILGILYSYIDDGRYKKPGHPEKIIKSESDIEKNEEIIEDTDGKI
;
A
#
# COMPACT_ATOMS: atom_id res chain seq x y z
N MET A 1 23.81 -11.40 -28.99
CA MET A 1 24.72 -11.20 -27.83
C MET A 1 23.93 -10.43 -26.79
N MET A 2 23.46 -11.11 -25.73
CA MET A 2 22.72 -10.48 -24.64
C MET A 2 23.72 -10.00 -23.60
N ILE A 3 23.81 -8.69 -23.42
CA ILE A 3 24.60 -8.06 -22.36
C ILE A 3 23.77 -8.20 -21.08
N GLN A 4 24.30 -8.89 -20.07
CA GLN A 4 23.67 -8.96 -18.76
C GLN A 4 23.81 -7.60 -18.06
N PRO A 5 22.74 -7.03 -17.48
CA PRO A 5 22.83 -5.80 -16.71
C PRO A 5 23.60 -6.07 -15.41
N SER A 6 24.84 -5.60 -15.36
CA SER A 6 25.65 -5.60 -14.14
C SER A 6 25.24 -4.43 -13.26
N GLY A 7 24.44 -4.70 -12.22
CA GLY A 7 24.29 -3.77 -11.10
C GLY A 7 22.86 -3.70 -10.57
N GLY A 8 22.62 -4.34 -9.42
CA GLY A 8 21.43 -4.05 -8.63
C GLY A 8 21.50 -2.64 -8.05
N GLY A 9 20.42 -1.87 -8.18
CA GLY A 9 20.28 -0.54 -7.59
C GLY A 9 19.48 0.44 -8.43
N PHE A 10 19.57 1.72 -8.06
CA PHE A 10 18.92 2.87 -8.68
C PHE A 10 18.97 2.86 -10.22
N TRP A 11 20.12 2.51 -10.81
CA TRP A 11 20.32 2.49 -12.26
C TRP A 11 19.52 1.41 -12.98
N ALA A 12 19.33 0.23 -12.39
CA ALA A 12 18.47 -0.81 -12.95
C ALA A 12 16.98 -0.41 -12.94
N THR A 13 16.57 0.44 -11.98
CA THR A 13 15.20 0.97 -11.93
C THR A 13 14.98 2.07 -12.97
N VAL A 14 15.99 2.90 -13.22
CA VAL A 14 15.96 3.91 -14.28
C VAL A 14 15.93 3.25 -15.65
N GLU A 15 16.69 2.17 -15.87
CA GLU A 15 16.71 1.44 -17.15
C GLU A 15 15.34 0.81 -17.46
N LEU A 16 14.68 0.21 -16.46
CA LEU A 16 13.28 -0.27 -16.59
C LEU A 16 12.27 0.86 -16.87
N LEU A 17 12.48 2.06 -16.31
CA LEU A 17 11.62 3.22 -16.58
C LEU A 17 11.84 3.74 -18.00
N VAL A 18 13.08 3.75 -18.49
CA VAL A 18 13.45 4.23 -19.83
C VAL A 18 12.95 3.27 -20.91
N ASP A 19 13.07 1.96 -20.70
CA ASP A 19 12.53 0.95 -21.61
C ASP A 19 10.99 0.97 -21.62
N GLY A 20 10.35 1.24 -20.48
CA GLY A 20 8.90 1.40 -20.38
C GLY A 20 8.33 2.65 -21.07
N ILE A 21 9.17 3.64 -21.42
CA ILE A 21 8.75 4.87 -22.11
C ILE A 21 8.73 4.69 -23.64
N GLN A 22 9.49 3.74 -24.21
CA GLN A 22 9.50 3.52 -25.67
C GLN A 22 8.15 3.00 -26.19
N ASP A 23 7.41 2.21 -25.38
CA ASP A 23 6.09 1.67 -25.75
C ASP A 23 4.93 2.68 -25.63
N LEU A 24 5.16 3.86 -25.04
CA LEU A 24 4.17 4.93 -24.88
C LEU A 24 4.23 6.00 -25.98
N SER A 25 5.10 5.83 -26.98
CA SER A 25 5.28 6.73 -28.13
C SER A 25 4.07 6.83 -29.09
N ARG A 26 2.89 6.37 -28.68
CA ARG A 26 1.66 6.42 -29.49
C ARG A 26 0.55 7.35 -28.99
N THR A 27 0.79 8.14 -27.95
CA THR A 27 -0.17 9.16 -27.53
C THR A 27 0.52 10.50 -27.27
N GLU A 28 0.34 11.42 -28.22
CA GLU A 28 0.77 12.82 -28.16
C GLU A 28 -0.39 13.69 -27.64
N PRO A 29 -0.34 14.08 -26.36
CA PRO A 29 -0.89 15.37 -25.96
C PRO A 29 0.14 16.24 -25.22
N CYS A 30 1.34 15.73 -24.96
CA CYS A 30 2.34 16.40 -24.10
C CYS A 30 3.62 16.81 -24.85
N ASN A 31 3.83 16.32 -26.09
CA ASN A 31 4.98 16.72 -26.90
C ASN A 31 4.81 18.12 -27.48
N ASP A 32 3.59 18.49 -27.90
CA ASP A 32 3.27 19.81 -28.45
C ASP A 32 3.59 20.94 -27.47
N ASP A 33 3.28 20.77 -26.18
CA ASP A 33 3.56 21.76 -25.13
C ASP A 33 5.08 21.95 -24.89
N ILE A 34 5.85 20.88 -25.07
CA ILE A 34 7.31 20.90 -24.92
C ILE A 34 7.96 21.55 -26.14
N GLU A 35 7.47 21.25 -27.35
CA GLU A 35 7.94 21.86 -28.59
C GLU A 35 7.59 23.35 -28.65
N GLU A 36 6.38 23.75 -28.26
CA GLU A 36 5.98 25.16 -28.17
C GLU A 36 6.85 25.90 -27.14
N TRP A 37 7.18 25.26 -26.01
CA TRP A 37 8.07 25.84 -25.01
C TRP A 37 9.52 25.96 -25.51
N LEU A 38 10.03 24.95 -26.21
CA LEU A 38 11.36 24.96 -26.82
C LEU A 38 11.47 26.02 -27.92
N GLU A 39 10.45 26.17 -28.77
CA GLU A 39 10.38 27.25 -29.76
C GLU A 39 10.32 28.63 -29.09
N THR A 40 9.54 28.77 -28.01
CA THR A 40 9.46 30.02 -27.26
C THR A 40 10.80 30.40 -26.64
N MET A 41 11.52 29.42 -26.06
CA MET A 41 12.86 29.64 -25.52
C MET A 41 13.90 29.89 -26.60
N ALA A 42 13.88 29.16 -27.71
CA ALA A 42 14.77 29.40 -28.85
C ALA A 42 14.56 30.81 -29.43
N ASN A 43 13.31 31.26 -29.54
CA ASN A 43 12.98 32.63 -29.98
C ASN A 43 13.44 33.69 -28.97
N LYS A 44 13.40 33.39 -27.67
CA LYS A 44 13.89 34.28 -26.61
C LYS A 44 15.41 34.40 -26.63
N VAL A 45 16.12 33.28 -26.83
CA VAL A 45 17.59 33.24 -27.01
C VAL A 45 18.00 33.96 -28.29
N LYS A 46 17.30 33.74 -29.41
CA LYS A 46 17.52 34.48 -30.68
C LYS A 46 17.27 35.99 -30.51
N LYS A 47 16.27 36.41 -29.73
CA LYS A 47 16.03 37.83 -29.40
C LYS A 47 17.14 38.41 -28.52
N LEU A 48 17.69 37.64 -27.59
CA LEU A 48 18.84 38.08 -26.79
C LEU A 48 20.10 38.20 -27.64
N LYS A 49 20.36 37.23 -28.52
CA LYS A 49 21.51 37.22 -29.43
C LYS A 49 21.43 38.37 -30.43
N ARG A 50 20.25 38.64 -31.02
CA ARG A 50 20.04 39.84 -31.85
C ARG A 50 20.28 41.13 -31.07
N LYS A 51 19.81 41.25 -29.82
CA LYS A 51 20.11 42.43 -28.99
C LYS A 51 21.61 42.60 -28.68
N HIS A 52 22.37 41.52 -28.67
CA HIS A 52 23.82 41.54 -28.52
C HIS A 52 24.51 41.92 -29.84
N ASP A 53 24.03 41.41 -30.97
CA ASP A 53 24.56 41.72 -32.30
C ASP A 53 24.27 43.18 -32.72
N TRP A 54 23.12 43.75 -32.35
CA TRP A 54 22.79 45.19 -32.56
C TRP A 54 23.67 46.15 -31.74
N VAL A 55 24.43 45.66 -30.76
CA VAL A 55 25.39 46.46 -29.98
C VAL A 55 26.81 46.35 -30.56
N ILE A 56 27.06 45.39 -31.45
CA ILE A 56 28.36 45.15 -32.08
C ILE A 56 28.44 45.78 -33.48
N ASP A 57 27.31 45.98 -34.17
CA ASP A 57 27.24 46.43 -35.57
C ASP A 57 27.45 47.95 -35.80
N ASP A 58 27.72 48.74 -34.76
CA ASP A 58 27.94 50.20 -34.87
C ASP A 58 29.44 50.59 -34.90
N ASN A 59 30.38 49.63 -34.88
CA ASN A 59 31.82 49.90 -34.91
C ASN A 59 32.60 48.88 -35.77
N ASP A 60 32.32 48.81 -37.07
CA ASP A 60 33.19 48.10 -38.00
C ASP A 60 33.46 48.94 -39.26
N ASP A 61 34.45 49.81 -39.12
CA ASP A 61 35.24 50.38 -40.21
C ASP A 61 36.63 50.68 -39.62
N ASN A 62 37.55 49.71 -39.70
CA ASN A 62 38.93 49.87 -40.18
C ASN A 62 39.80 48.65 -39.82
N ASP A 63 40.27 48.02 -40.89
CA ASP A 63 41.45 47.20 -41.13
C ASP A 63 42.54 47.07 -40.04
N ASP A 64 42.97 45.82 -39.91
CA ASP A 64 44.34 45.28 -39.82
C ASP A 64 45.27 45.58 -38.62
N ASP A 65 45.96 44.47 -38.31
CA ASP A 65 47.22 44.28 -37.60
C ASP A 65 47.18 43.95 -36.09
N ASP A 66 47.71 42.74 -35.84
CA ASP A 66 48.17 42.17 -34.59
C ASP A 66 48.97 43.18 -33.74
N ASP A 67 48.70 43.21 -32.43
CA ASP A 67 49.75 43.11 -31.41
C ASP A 67 49.14 42.96 -30.01
N GLU A 68 49.74 42.07 -29.22
CA GLU A 68 49.44 41.84 -27.80
C GLU A 68 49.63 43.13 -26.98
N GLU A 69 48.54 43.72 -26.49
CA GLU A 69 48.63 44.78 -25.48
C GLU A 69 47.60 44.55 -24.37
N PHE A 70 48.14 44.12 -23.22
CA PHE A 70 47.69 44.33 -21.85
C PHE A 70 46.25 44.87 -21.72
N ASP A 71 45.35 44.06 -21.14
CA ASP A 71 44.00 44.48 -20.71
C ASP A 71 44.08 45.70 -19.77
N GLU A 72 44.21 46.89 -20.35
CA GLU A 72 43.93 48.16 -19.72
C GLU A 72 42.41 48.19 -19.58
N LEU A 73 41.97 47.68 -18.42
CA LEU A 73 40.62 47.81 -17.91
C LEU A 73 40.08 49.17 -18.31
N ASP A 74 39.16 49.15 -19.28
CA ASP A 74 38.33 50.27 -19.67
C ASP A 74 37.65 50.78 -18.40
N PHE A 75 38.29 51.76 -17.76
CA PHE A 75 37.65 52.66 -16.82
C PHE A 75 36.71 53.50 -17.65
N GLY A 76 35.63 52.85 -18.09
CA GLY A 76 34.59 53.37 -18.93
C GLY A 76 34.24 54.75 -18.41
N SER A 77 34.54 55.72 -19.27
CA SER A 77 34.30 57.14 -19.08
C SER A 77 33.14 57.38 -18.13
N CYS A 78 33.47 57.73 -16.89
CA CYS A 78 32.49 58.23 -15.93
C CYS A 78 32.06 59.62 -16.37
N CYS A 79 31.39 59.70 -17.51
CA CYS A 79 30.60 60.85 -17.89
C CYS A 79 29.72 61.15 -16.68
N PHE A 80 29.93 62.32 -16.05
CA PHE A 80 29.20 62.86 -14.90
C PHE A 80 27.66 62.96 -15.11
N SER A 81 27.16 62.39 -16.19
CA SER A 81 25.83 62.52 -16.79
C SER A 81 25.20 61.16 -17.12
N ASN A 82 25.50 60.08 -16.38
CA ASN A 82 24.78 58.80 -16.55
C ASN A 82 23.26 59.01 -16.32
N PRO A 83 22.39 58.89 -17.36
CA PRO A 83 20.97 59.25 -17.23
C PRO A 83 20.19 58.39 -16.22
N PRO A 84 20.43 57.06 -16.11
CA PRO A 84 19.91 56.25 -15.01
C PRO A 84 20.24 56.78 -13.62
N VAL A 85 21.49 57.17 -13.36
CA VAL A 85 21.91 57.70 -12.06
C VAL A 85 21.24 59.04 -11.80
N ARG A 86 21.13 59.90 -12.82
CA ARG A 86 20.43 61.20 -12.74
C ARG A 86 18.95 61.04 -12.37
N SER A 87 18.24 60.18 -13.08
CA SER A 87 16.83 59.86 -12.81
C SER A 87 16.64 59.23 -11.42
N ARG A 88 17.55 58.35 -11.02
CA ARG A 88 17.52 57.71 -9.70
C ARG A 88 17.73 58.72 -8.57
N LEU A 89 18.68 59.65 -8.73
CA LEU A 89 18.93 60.73 -7.79
C LEU A 89 17.76 61.71 -7.72
N GLU A 90 17.13 62.03 -8.85
CA GLU A 90 15.93 62.86 -8.89
C GLU A 90 14.77 62.19 -8.15
N MET A 91 14.55 60.88 -8.35
CA MET A 91 13.52 60.13 -7.62
C MET A 91 13.82 60.02 -6.12
N LEU A 92 15.08 59.77 -5.75
CA LEU A 92 15.49 59.65 -4.35
C LEU A 92 15.48 61.01 -3.65
N MET A 93 16.22 61.99 -4.15
CA MET A 93 16.49 63.26 -3.45
C MET A 93 15.64 64.43 -3.93
N GLY A 94 14.92 64.30 -5.05
CA GLY A 94 14.17 65.40 -5.69
C GLY A 94 15.04 66.33 -6.54
N SER A 95 16.33 66.04 -6.66
CA SER A 95 17.29 66.84 -7.42
C SER A 95 18.38 65.95 -8.01
N ASN A 96 18.85 66.30 -9.20
CA ASN A 96 19.98 65.65 -9.86
C ASN A 96 21.36 66.18 -9.43
N VAL A 97 21.41 67.28 -8.68
CA VAL A 97 22.67 67.90 -8.24
C VAL A 97 23.12 67.31 -6.90
N VAL A 98 24.32 66.73 -6.89
CA VAL A 98 24.91 66.10 -5.69
C VAL A 98 25.84 67.09 -4.99
N ARG A 99 25.61 67.33 -3.69
CA ARG A 99 26.47 68.18 -2.85
C ARG A 99 27.44 67.31 -2.04
N LEU A 100 28.60 66.99 -2.63
CA LEU A 100 29.60 66.10 -2.01
C LEU A 100 30.24 66.68 -0.75
N THR A 101 30.36 68.01 -0.66
CA THR A 101 30.98 68.69 0.49
C THR A 101 30.04 68.86 1.69
N ASP A 102 28.73 68.67 1.50
CA ASP A 102 27.76 68.78 2.59
C ASP A 102 27.52 67.41 3.23
N ARG A 103 28.09 67.22 4.43
CA ARG A 103 27.92 65.99 5.21
C ARG A 103 26.45 65.62 5.43
N ARG A 104 25.56 66.60 5.64
CA ARG A 104 24.13 66.35 5.87
C ARG A 104 23.45 65.81 4.62
N TYR A 105 23.84 66.34 3.46
CA TYR A 105 23.35 65.85 2.17
C TYR A 105 23.81 64.40 1.91
N MET A 106 25.09 64.12 2.11
CA MET A 106 25.66 62.78 1.87
C MET A 106 25.07 61.72 2.79
N LEU A 107 24.88 62.01 4.09
CA LEU A 107 24.24 61.08 5.02
C LEU A 107 22.79 60.78 4.63
N ARG A 108 22.02 61.82 4.26
CA ARG A 108 20.63 61.65 3.81
C ARG A 108 20.54 60.85 2.51
N LEU A 109 21.43 61.12 1.55
CA LEU A 109 21.49 60.37 0.30
C LEU A 109 21.79 58.88 0.56
N MET A 110 22.78 58.60 1.42
CA MET A 110 23.13 57.23 1.80
C MET A 110 21.96 56.51 2.48
N GLU A 111 21.29 57.17 3.43
CA GLU A 111 20.11 56.62 4.11
C GLU A 111 19.00 56.29 3.11
N LYS A 112 18.74 57.17 2.14
CA LYS A 112 17.68 56.99 1.15
C LYS A 112 17.98 55.90 0.13
N ILE A 113 19.25 55.75 -0.26
CA ILE A 113 19.70 54.63 -1.10
C ILE A 113 19.49 53.31 -0.36
N ASN A 114 19.87 53.22 0.92
CA ASN A 114 19.67 52.02 1.72
C ASN A 114 18.18 51.68 1.89
N GLN A 115 17.34 52.67 2.23
CA GLN A 115 15.90 52.49 2.36
C GLN A 115 15.26 51.97 1.05
N ASP A 116 15.69 52.48 -0.09
CA ASP A 116 15.18 52.02 -1.38
C ASP A 116 15.61 50.59 -1.69
N TYR A 117 16.87 50.24 -1.41
CA TYR A 117 17.35 48.88 -1.56
C TYR A 117 16.58 47.91 -0.66
N GLU A 118 16.39 48.25 0.61
CA GLU A 118 15.60 47.47 1.56
C GLU A 118 14.15 47.30 1.10
N LYS A 119 13.52 48.38 0.63
CA LYS A 119 12.16 48.34 0.09
C LYS A 119 12.06 47.43 -1.12
N ASN A 120 12.96 47.56 -2.08
CA ASN A 120 12.96 46.71 -3.28
C ASN A 120 13.19 45.25 -2.92
N GLN A 121 14.10 44.98 -1.98
CA GLN A 121 14.36 43.63 -1.50
C GLN A 121 13.13 43.06 -0.78
N GLN A 122 12.47 43.86 0.05
CA GLN A 122 11.25 43.48 0.74
C GLN A 122 10.10 43.18 -0.24
N CYS A 123 9.90 44.04 -1.25
CA CYS A 123 8.91 43.77 -2.31
C CYS A 123 9.19 42.46 -3.03
N ARG A 124 10.46 42.16 -3.36
CA ARG A 124 10.85 40.88 -3.99
C ARG A 124 10.60 39.69 -3.06
N ILE A 125 10.82 39.84 -1.76
CA ILE A 125 10.55 38.78 -0.78
C ILE A 125 9.04 38.54 -0.67
N GLU A 126 8.24 39.60 -0.58
CA GLU A 126 6.78 39.52 -0.49
C GLU A 126 6.16 38.91 -1.75
N GLU A 127 6.65 39.31 -2.93
CA GLU A 127 6.24 38.73 -4.20
C GLU A 127 6.54 37.22 -4.25
N ARG A 128 7.75 36.80 -3.85
CA ARG A 128 8.08 35.37 -3.78
C ARG A 128 7.20 34.62 -2.78
N LYS A 129 6.95 35.19 -1.60
CA LYS A 129 6.02 34.60 -0.60
C LYS A 129 4.62 34.45 -1.16
N LYS A 130 4.13 35.46 -1.89
CA LYS A 130 2.82 35.43 -2.54
C LYS A 130 2.75 34.36 -3.63
N ASN A 131 3.80 34.22 -4.43
CA ASN A 131 3.87 33.21 -5.49
C ASN A 131 3.90 31.79 -4.91
N GLU A 132 4.67 31.53 -3.85
CA GLU A 132 4.67 30.24 -3.16
C GLU A 132 3.31 29.93 -2.51
N LEU A 133 2.66 30.93 -1.91
CA LEU A 133 1.31 30.77 -1.37
C LEU A 133 0.28 30.42 -2.47
N MET A 134 0.36 31.06 -3.63
CA MET A 134 -0.53 30.75 -4.75
C MET A 134 -0.26 29.37 -5.32
N ARG A 135 1.02 29.00 -5.47
CA ARG A 135 1.44 27.66 -5.89
C ARG A 135 0.88 26.58 -4.96
N THR A 136 1.07 26.73 -3.64
CA THR A 136 0.56 25.78 -2.65
C THR A 136 -0.97 25.70 -2.65
N LYS A 137 -1.67 26.84 -2.72
CA LYS A 137 -3.13 26.87 -2.87
C LYS A 137 -3.58 26.10 -4.11
N MET A 138 -2.90 26.28 -5.24
CA MET A 138 -3.22 25.57 -6.48
C MET A 138 -2.97 24.07 -6.36
N MET A 139 -1.87 23.65 -5.74
CA MET A 139 -1.59 22.23 -5.48
C MET A 139 -2.67 21.56 -4.62
N ILE A 140 -3.19 22.26 -3.61
CA ILE A 140 -4.27 21.73 -2.75
C ILE A 140 -5.57 21.64 -3.55
N VAL A 141 -5.90 22.66 -4.35
CA VAL A 141 -7.11 22.66 -5.21
C VAL A 141 -7.05 21.52 -6.23
N ASN A 142 -5.89 21.30 -6.85
CA ASN A 142 -5.64 20.22 -7.81
C ASN A 142 -5.49 18.84 -7.15
N ARG A 143 -5.66 18.74 -5.81
CA ARG A 143 -5.51 17.50 -5.02
C ARG A 143 -4.15 16.81 -5.14
N LEU A 144 -3.11 17.54 -5.54
CA LEU A 144 -1.73 17.05 -5.49
C LEU A 144 -1.23 16.95 -4.05
N ILE A 145 -1.72 17.83 -3.16
CA ILE A 145 -1.48 17.79 -1.72
C ILE A 145 -2.81 17.52 -1.02
N PRO A 146 -2.86 16.59 -0.05
CA PRO A 146 -4.05 16.35 0.76
C PRO A 146 -4.41 17.58 1.59
N VAL A 147 -5.70 17.93 1.66
CA VAL A 147 -6.22 19.10 2.39
C VAL A 147 -5.89 19.04 3.90
N GLN A 148 -5.57 17.86 4.42
CA GLN A 148 -5.21 17.65 5.83
C GLN A 148 -3.83 18.23 6.20
N GLU A 149 -2.91 18.29 5.24
CA GLU A 149 -1.54 18.81 5.42
C GLU A 149 -1.46 20.32 5.15
N ALA A 150 -2.53 20.91 4.63
CA ALA A 150 -2.60 22.34 4.36
C ALA A 150 -2.52 23.18 5.66
N PRO A 151 -1.88 24.37 5.60
CA PRO A 151 -1.89 25.34 6.68
C PRO A 151 -3.30 25.61 7.23
N ILE A 152 -3.39 25.87 8.54
CA ILE A 152 -4.66 25.97 9.29
C ILE A 152 -5.52 27.12 8.75
N GLU A 153 -4.90 28.20 8.27
CA GLU A 153 -5.56 29.36 7.67
C GLU A 153 -6.31 28.97 6.40
N ILE A 154 -5.72 28.11 5.57
CA ILE A 154 -6.31 27.64 4.31
C ILE A 154 -7.41 26.63 4.63
N LYS A 155 -7.18 25.71 5.57
CA LYS A 155 -8.15 24.69 5.98
C LYS A 155 -9.50 25.25 6.42
N LYS A 156 -9.51 26.46 7.00
CA LYS A 156 -10.73 27.16 7.44
C LYS A 156 -11.63 27.62 6.30
N TYR A 157 -11.13 27.73 5.08
CA TYR A 157 -11.94 28.19 3.95
C TYR A 157 -13.03 27.15 3.58
N PRO A 158 -14.28 27.58 3.28
CA PRO A 158 -15.43 26.68 3.18
C PRO A 158 -15.29 25.59 2.11
N LEU A 159 -14.62 25.87 1.00
CA LEU A 159 -14.36 24.87 -0.05
C LEU A 159 -13.54 23.68 0.49
N PHE A 160 -12.54 23.94 1.32
CA PHE A 160 -11.69 22.89 1.88
C PHE A 160 -12.40 22.13 3.00
N GLN A 161 -13.27 22.78 3.77
CA GLN A 161 -14.15 22.09 4.72
C GLN A 161 -15.08 21.09 4.01
N LEU A 162 -15.64 21.48 2.86
CA LEU A 162 -16.45 20.60 2.03
C LEU A 162 -15.64 19.40 1.52
N TYR A 163 -14.40 19.62 1.07
CA TYR A 163 -13.53 18.51 0.67
C TYR A 163 -13.24 17.54 1.81
N LEU A 164 -12.93 18.04 3.01
CA LEU A 164 -12.73 17.19 4.19
C LEU A 164 -13.99 16.39 4.53
N TYR A 165 -15.17 17.00 4.43
CA TYR A 165 -16.44 16.33 4.63
C TYR A 165 -16.68 15.23 3.57
N CYS A 166 -16.51 15.54 2.29
CA CYS A 166 -16.61 14.56 1.21
C CYS A 166 -15.61 13.40 1.37
N ASP A 167 -14.37 13.69 1.73
CA ASP A 167 -13.34 12.68 1.98
C ASP A 167 -13.72 11.77 3.16
N SER A 168 -14.37 12.31 4.20
CA SER A 168 -14.87 11.52 5.33
C SER A 168 -15.94 10.51 4.89
N ILE A 169 -16.90 10.95 4.07
CA ILE A 169 -17.95 10.10 3.51
C ILE A 169 -17.33 9.02 2.60
N ILE A 170 -16.38 9.40 1.74
CA ILE A 170 -15.69 8.46 0.86
C ILE A 170 -14.97 7.40 1.69
N ARG A 171 -14.28 7.80 2.77
CA ARG A 171 -13.56 6.89 3.66
C ARG A 171 -14.51 5.92 4.36
N GLU A 172 -15.65 6.38 4.88
CA GLU A 172 -16.67 5.51 5.45
C GLU A 172 -17.22 4.51 4.42
N LYS A 173 -17.56 4.98 3.22
CA LYS A 173 -18.04 4.12 2.14
C LYS A 173 -16.97 3.12 1.67
N ARG A 174 -15.69 3.47 1.71
CA ARG A 174 -14.58 2.57 1.40
C ARG A 174 -14.36 1.55 2.51
N LYS A 175 -14.43 1.94 3.79
CA LYS A 175 -14.37 1.01 4.93
C LYS A 175 -15.50 -0.01 4.90
N LYS A 176 -16.72 0.41 4.54
CA LYS A 176 -17.86 -0.51 4.36
C LYS A 176 -17.69 -1.44 3.16
N ARG A 177 -16.94 -1.02 2.14
CA ARG A 177 -16.69 -1.78 0.90
C ARG A 177 -15.34 -2.48 0.86
N SER A 178 -14.49 -2.33 1.87
CA SER A 178 -13.19 -3.01 1.89
C SER A 178 -13.50 -4.50 1.89
N THR A 179 -13.17 -5.16 0.79
CA THR A 179 -13.23 -6.61 0.71
C THR A 179 -12.40 -7.14 1.86
N LYS A 180 -12.97 -8.06 2.64
CA LYS A 180 -12.18 -8.78 3.64
C LYS A 180 -11.08 -9.46 2.83
N GLN A 181 -9.83 -9.02 2.99
CA GLN A 181 -8.73 -9.73 2.37
C GLN A 181 -8.81 -11.16 2.90
N ILE A 182 -8.85 -12.12 1.98
CA ILE A 182 -8.69 -13.53 2.34
C ILE A 182 -7.26 -13.59 2.82
N LYS A 183 -7.08 -13.46 4.13
CA LYS A 183 -5.82 -13.76 4.77
C LYS A 183 -5.59 -15.26 4.45
N ILE A 184 -4.41 -15.60 3.95
CA ILE A 184 -4.04 -16.99 3.69
C ILE A 184 -3.25 -17.45 4.91
N ALA A 185 -3.47 -18.67 5.38
CA ALA A 185 -2.68 -19.25 6.47
C ALA A 185 -1.18 -19.18 6.12
N GLN A 186 -0.34 -18.78 7.08
CA GLN A 186 1.10 -18.63 6.83
C GLN A 186 1.75 -19.96 6.46
N SER A 187 1.24 -21.05 7.03
CA SER A 187 1.56 -22.43 6.70
C SER A 187 1.39 -22.73 5.21
N LEU A 188 0.26 -22.34 4.61
CA LEU A 188 0.00 -22.50 3.17
C LEU A 188 0.93 -21.65 2.30
N TYR A 189 1.25 -20.43 2.74
CA TYR A 189 2.19 -19.57 2.04
C TYR A 189 3.61 -20.16 2.03
N ARG A 190 4.04 -20.76 3.15
CA ARG A 190 5.33 -21.47 3.28
C ARG A 190 5.42 -22.69 2.36
N LEU A 191 4.31 -23.40 2.13
CA LEU A 191 4.25 -24.53 1.19
C LEU A 191 4.30 -24.08 -0.28
N LEU A 192 3.64 -22.98 -0.63
CA LEU A 192 3.65 -22.44 -2.00
C LEU A 192 5.00 -21.79 -2.35
N TYR A 193 5.64 -21.15 -1.38
CA TYR A 193 6.92 -20.47 -1.52
C TYR A 193 7.89 -20.99 -0.46
N PRO A 194 8.43 -22.21 -0.65
CA PRO A 194 9.46 -22.73 0.25
C PRO A 194 10.66 -21.80 0.19
N VAL A 195 10.85 -21.04 1.27
CA VAL A 195 12.01 -20.17 1.43
C VAL A 195 13.25 -21.06 1.37
N LYS A 196 14.10 -20.85 0.36
CA LYS A 196 15.42 -21.50 0.31
C LYS A 196 16.21 -21.01 1.51
N VAL A 197 16.53 -21.93 2.43
CA VAL A 197 17.00 -21.66 3.80
C VAL A 197 18.45 -21.12 3.85
N GLU A 198 18.90 -20.33 2.89
CA GLU A 198 20.32 -19.96 2.80
C GLU A 198 20.66 -18.54 3.26
N GLU A 199 19.75 -17.56 3.27
CA GLU A 199 20.20 -16.14 3.37
C GLU A 199 19.56 -15.25 4.45
N GLU A 200 18.40 -15.56 5.06
CA GLU A 200 17.68 -14.52 5.87
C GLU A 200 17.57 -14.75 7.39
N THR A 201 18.11 -15.84 7.95
CA THR A 201 17.99 -16.11 9.41
C THR A 201 19.02 -15.37 10.30
N LYS A 202 19.64 -14.29 9.81
CA LYS A 202 20.65 -13.53 10.57
C LYS A 202 20.10 -12.48 11.54
N ASN A 203 18.82 -12.10 11.45
CA ASN A 203 18.31 -10.90 12.16
C ASN A 203 17.09 -11.12 13.07
N GLN A 204 16.71 -12.35 13.38
CA GLN A 204 15.73 -12.59 14.44
C GLN A 204 16.47 -12.99 15.71
N GLU A 205 16.35 -12.19 16.76
CA GLU A 205 16.75 -12.56 18.12
C GLU A 205 16.05 -13.87 18.49
N LYS A 206 16.72 -15.00 18.25
CA LYS A 206 16.23 -16.32 18.62
C LYS A 206 16.23 -16.41 20.14
N TYR A 207 15.07 -16.19 20.74
CA TYR A 207 14.85 -16.53 22.15
C TYR A 207 15.17 -18.02 22.32
N ALA A 208 16.20 -18.33 23.11
CA ALA A 208 16.55 -19.70 23.43
C ALA A 208 15.44 -20.26 24.34
N TYR A 209 14.58 -21.14 23.80
CA TYR A 209 13.61 -21.87 24.60
C TYR A 209 14.38 -22.75 25.59
N MET A 210 14.13 -22.59 26.89
CA MET A 210 14.79 -23.33 27.96
C MET A 210 13.79 -24.30 28.61
N LYS A 211 14.21 -25.55 28.81
CA LYS A 211 13.45 -26.60 29.51
C LYS A 211 13.97 -26.74 30.93
N ARG A 212 13.07 -26.76 31.91
CA ARG A 212 13.42 -27.12 33.28
C ARG A 212 13.52 -28.63 33.40
N VAL A 213 14.71 -29.14 33.70
CA VAL A 213 14.98 -30.56 33.93
C VAL A 213 15.56 -30.71 35.33
N HIS A 214 15.13 -31.72 36.09
CA HIS A 214 15.66 -31.99 37.42
C HIS A 214 16.73 -33.07 37.30
N ILE A 215 17.99 -32.70 37.56
CA ILE A 215 19.10 -33.64 37.71
C ILE A 215 19.40 -33.66 39.21
N ASP A 216 19.36 -34.84 39.83
CA ASP A 216 19.62 -35.04 41.27
C ASP A 216 18.76 -34.16 42.22
N GLY A 217 17.52 -33.85 41.83
CA GLY A 217 16.57 -33.09 42.64
C GLY A 217 16.74 -31.57 42.59
N VAL A 218 17.70 -31.05 41.82
CA VAL A 218 17.90 -29.61 41.58
C VAL A 218 17.34 -29.23 40.20
N PRO A 219 16.46 -28.22 40.09
CA PRO A 219 15.97 -27.77 38.79
C PRO A 219 17.06 -27.00 38.02
N GLU A 220 17.55 -27.58 36.93
CA GLU A 220 18.45 -26.93 35.97
C GLU A 220 17.71 -26.56 34.67
N LEU A 221 18.15 -25.48 34.04
CA LEU A 221 17.62 -25.01 32.76
C LEU A 221 18.53 -25.49 31.63
N ILE A 222 17.99 -26.33 30.74
CA ILE A 222 18.71 -26.85 29.57
C ILE A 222 18.09 -26.22 28.32
N PRO A 223 18.89 -25.74 27.36
CA PRO A 223 18.37 -25.27 26.08
C PRO A 223 17.65 -26.40 25.36
N LEU A 224 16.46 -26.08 24.83
CA LEU A 224 15.62 -27.02 24.10
C LEU A 224 16.32 -27.45 22.80
N THR A 225 16.16 -28.72 22.42
CA THR A 225 16.76 -29.23 21.17
C THR A 225 16.12 -28.55 19.94
N SER A 226 16.83 -28.52 18.82
CA SER A 226 16.33 -27.87 17.59
C SER A 226 15.02 -28.50 17.09
N GLU A 227 14.83 -29.80 17.30
CA GLU A 227 13.61 -30.51 16.93
C GLU A 227 12.44 -30.14 17.84
N GLU A 228 12.67 -30.07 19.15
CA GLU A 228 11.65 -29.64 20.12
C GLU A 228 11.24 -28.16 19.90
N VAL A 229 12.16 -27.27 19.51
CA VAL A 229 11.83 -25.87 19.16
C VAL A 229 10.94 -25.81 17.93
N ALA A 230 11.25 -26.58 16.88
CA ALA A 230 10.45 -26.61 15.67
C ALA A 230 9.04 -27.17 15.92
N ALA A 231 8.91 -28.17 16.81
CA ALA A 231 7.62 -28.72 17.20
C ALA A 231 6.74 -27.69 17.94
N ILE A 232 7.32 -26.93 18.87
CA ILE A 232 6.62 -25.84 19.58
C ILE A 232 6.17 -24.75 18.60
N GLU A 233 7.02 -24.39 17.64
CA GLU A 233 6.68 -23.39 16.64
C GLU A 233 5.52 -23.85 15.75
N LEU A 234 5.53 -25.12 15.34
CA LEU A 234 4.45 -25.73 14.57
C LEU A 234 3.12 -25.77 15.34
N GLU A 235 3.15 -26.12 16.63
CA GLU A 235 1.96 -26.11 17.49
C GLU A 235 1.40 -24.69 17.69
N ASN A 236 2.29 -23.71 17.90
CA ASN A 236 1.91 -22.30 17.98
C ASN A 236 1.34 -21.75 16.67
N GLU A 237 1.82 -22.23 15.53
CA GLU A 237 1.27 -21.88 14.21
C GLU A 237 -0.11 -22.52 14.02
N ALA A 238 -0.27 -23.80 14.38
CA ALA A 238 -1.55 -24.51 14.30
C ALA A 238 -2.63 -23.86 15.18
N THR A 239 -2.30 -23.47 16.42
CA THR A 239 -3.23 -22.77 17.32
C THR A 239 -3.66 -21.40 16.79
N LYS A 240 -2.74 -20.64 16.19
CA LYS A 240 -3.07 -19.38 15.50
C LYS A 240 -3.93 -19.60 14.27
N ASP A 241 -3.68 -20.66 13.51
CA ASP A 241 -4.49 -21.00 12.34
C ASP A 241 -5.91 -21.41 12.75
N ILE A 242 -6.09 -22.07 13.92
CA ILE A 242 -7.40 -22.34 14.51
C ILE A 242 -8.09 -21.03 14.95
N GLU A 243 -7.39 -20.14 15.67
CA GLU A 243 -7.95 -18.85 16.13
C GLU A 243 -8.36 -17.94 14.95
N ASN A 244 -7.56 -17.94 13.88
CA ASN A 244 -7.86 -17.20 12.65
C ASN A 244 -8.95 -17.86 11.79
N GLY A 245 -9.39 -19.08 12.14
CA GLY A 245 -10.46 -19.82 11.46
C GLY A 245 -10.03 -20.54 10.17
N TYR A 246 -8.73 -20.83 9.99
CA TYR A 246 -8.24 -21.65 8.87
C TYR A 246 -8.29 -23.15 9.14
N MET A 247 -8.12 -23.53 10.41
CA MET A 247 -8.11 -24.93 10.83
C MET A 247 -9.23 -25.14 11.85
N LEU A 248 -9.88 -26.30 11.75
CA LEU A 248 -10.85 -26.75 12.74
C LEU A 248 -10.10 -27.44 13.89
N PRO A 249 -10.51 -27.30 15.16
CA PRO A 249 -9.92 -28.10 16.22
C PRO A 249 -10.17 -29.59 15.94
N GLN A 250 -9.21 -30.44 16.34
CA GLN A 250 -9.23 -31.87 16.03
C GLN A 250 -10.56 -32.53 16.42
N GLU A 251 -11.11 -32.20 17.58
CA GLU A 251 -12.38 -32.73 18.07
C GLU A 251 -13.55 -32.40 17.14
N GLU A 252 -13.55 -31.21 16.56
CA GLU A 252 -14.63 -30.76 15.68
C GLU A 252 -14.48 -31.34 14.28
N TYR A 253 -13.23 -31.52 13.82
CA TYR A 253 -12.95 -32.30 12.61
C TYR A 253 -13.43 -33.75 12.76
N ASP A 254 -13.13 -34.38 13.89
CA ASP A 254 -13.52 -35.77 14.15
C ASP A 254 -15.05 -35.91 14.25
N ARG A 255 -15.73 -34.96 14.89
CA ARG A 255 -17.21 -34.87 14.88
C ARG A 255 -17.77 -34.71 13.47
N LEU A 256 -17.11 -33.93 12.60
CA LEU A 256 -17.61 -33.70 11.25
C LEU A 256 -17.38 -34.90 10.32
N HIS A 257 -16.26 -35.61 10.48
CA HIS A 257 -15.82 -36.64 9.54
C HIS A 257 -16.07 -38.08 10.00
N TYR A 258 -16.03 -38.34 11.31
CA TYR A 258 -16.13 -39.70 11.86
C TYR A 258 -17.40 -39.94 12.68
N GLU A 259 -18.18 -38.91 13.00
CA GLU A 259 -19.48 -39.09 13.65
C GLU A 259 -20.46 -39.72 12.65
N THR A 260 -21.00 -40.88 13.01
CA THR A 260 -22.02 -41.54 12.18
C THR A 260 -23.36 -40.82 12.34
N ASN A 261 -24.24 -40.94 11.35
CA ASN A 261 -25.54 -40.27 11.37
C ASN A 261 -26.36 -40.66 12.61
N GLU A 262 -26.24 -41.90 13.08
CA GLU A 262 -26.93 -42.41 14.26
C GLU A 262 -26.45 -41.71 15.53
N ILE A 263 -25.14 -41.45 15.66
CA ILE A 263 -24.56 -40.74 16.81
C ILE A 263 -24.98 -39.26 16.80
N LYS A 264 -25.06 -38.66 15.61
CA LYS A 264 -25.56 -37.29 15.44
C LYS A 264 -27.03 -37.18 15.84
N GLU A 265 -27.86 -38.10 15.36
CA GLU A 265 -29.27 -38.19 15.73
C GLU A 265 -29.47 -38.48 17.22
N PHE A 266 -28.61 -39.30 17.83
CA PHE A 266 -28.62 -39.53 19.26
C PHE A 266 -28.32 -38.25 20.06
N ARG A 267 -27.37 -37.41 19.60
CA ARG A 267 -27.05 -36.12 20.22
C ARG A 267 -28.18 -35.10 20.08
N ASP A 268 -28.87 -35.09 18.96
CA ASP A 268 -29.95 -34.14 18.66
C ASP A 268 -31.30 -34.54 19.30
N ALA A 269 -31.40 -35.71 19.93
CA ALA A 269 -32.63 -36.19 20.57
C ALA A 269 -32.97 -35.37 21.83
N GLN A 270 -34.16 -34.75 21.84
CA GLN A 270 -34.65 -33.95 22.98
C GLN A 270 -35.38 -34.78 24.05
N ASN A 271 -35.86 -35.97 23.70
CA ASN A 271 -36.62 -36.85 24.59
C ASN A 271 -35.76 -38.02 25.08
N VAL A 272 -35.90 -38.36 26.36
CA VAL A 272 -35.07 -39.38 27.02
C VAL A 272 -35.37 -40.78 26.47
N GLU A 273 -36.64 -41.07 26.16
CA GLU A 273 -37.04 -42.37 25.59
C GLU A 273 -36.43 -42.58 24.19
N ASP A 274 -36.49 -41.54 23.34
CA ASP A 274 -35.92 -41.57 21.98
C ASP A 274 -34.39 -41.69 22.02
N MET A 275 -33.75 -41.06 23.01
CA MET A 275 -32.33 -41.20 23.27
C MET A 275 -31.97 -42.66 23.61
N TYR A 276 -32.70 -43.30 24.54
CA TYR A 276 -32.43 -44.71 24.88
C TYR A 276 -32.70 -45.67 23.72
N ALA A 277 -33.76 -45.45 22.93
CA ALA A 277 -34.04 -46.25 21.75
C ALA A 277 -32.89 -46.19 20.73
N ARG A 278 -32.40 -44.97 20.44
CA ARG A 278 -31.25 -44.75 19.53
C ARG A 278 -29.95 -45.30 20.08
N ALA A 279 -29.69 -45.20 21.39
CA ALA A 279 -28.54 -45.85 22.01
C ALA A 279 -28.57 -47.37 21.87
N HIS A 280 -29.74 -47.98 22.03
CA HIS A 280 -29.92 -49.42 21.86
C HIS A 280 -29.70 -49.86 20.40
N GLU A 281 -30.12 -49.06 19.44
CA GLU A 281 -29.86 -49.31 18.01
C GLU A 281 -28.36 -49.25 17.68
N ILE A 282 -27.66 -48.21 18.14
CA ILE A 282 -26.22 -48.05 17.96
C ILE A 282 -25.45 -49.21 18.62
N LEU A 283 -25.80 -49.57 19.86
CA LEU A 283 -25.19 -50.70 20.56
C LEU A 283 -25.52 -52.04 19.89
N GLY A 284 -26.73 -52.21 19.37
CA GLY A 284 -27.16 -53.41 18.65
C GLY A 284 -26.34 -53.66 17.38
N ILE A 285 -26.09 -52.59 16.62
CA ILE A 285 -25.21 -52.62 15.45
C ILE A 285 -23.79 -53.03 15.89
N LEU A 286 -23.24 -52.44 16.95
CA LEU A 286 -21.91 -52.77 17.46
C LEU A 286 -21.79 -54.24 17.92
N TYR A 287 -22.81 -54.77 18.61
CA TYR A 287 -22.84 -56.17 19.03
C TYR A 287 -22.95 -57.15 17.85
N SER A 288 -23.67 -56.79 16.78
CA SER A 288 -23.70 -57.62 15.56
C SER A 288 -22.33 -57.71 14.87
N TYR A 289 -21.56 -56.62 14.84
CA TYR A 289 -20.19 -56.63 14.33
C TYR A 289 -19.22 -57.45 15.21
N ILE A 290 -19.50 -57.57 16.51
CA ILE A 290 -18.73 -58.43 17.43
C ILE A 290 -19.12 -59.91 17.25
N ASP A 291 -20.38 -60.23 16.92
CA ASP A 291 -20.85 -61.60 16.70
C ASP A 291 -20.34 -62.24 15.39
N ASP A 292 -20.07 -61.44 14.35
CA ASP A 292 -19.40 -61.90 13.11
C ASP A 292 -17.90 -62.22 13.32
N GLY A 293 -17.37 -61.92 14.52
CA GLY A 293 -15.98 -62.13 14.93
C GLY A 293 -15.83 -63.06 16.14
N ARG A 294 -16.32 -64.30 16.04
CA ARG A 294 -16.05 -65.43 16.97
C ARG A 294 -16.59 -65.32 18.41
N TYR A 295 -17.87 -65.55 18.64
CA TYR A 295 -18.32 -66.31 19.83
C TYR A 295 -19.60 -67.12 19.53
N LYS A 296 -19.45 -68.42 19.23
CA LYS A 296 -20.58 -69.35 19.31
C LYS A 296 -20.97 -69.53 20.78
N LYS A 297 -22.12 -68.98 21.19
CA LYS A 297 -22.77 -69.39 22.45
C LYS A 297 -23.22 -70.85 22.36
N PRO A 298 -22.90 -71.72 23.33
CA PRO A 298 -23.39 -73.09 23.32
C PRO A 298 -24.80 -73.16 23.90
N GLY A 299 -25.74 -73.63 23.07
CA GLY A 299 -26.88 -74.47 23.42
C GLY A 299 -27.97 -73.93 24.36
N HIS A 300 -29.17 -73.69 23.80
CA HIS A 300 -30.41 -74.32 24.31
C HIS A 300 -31.52 -74.31 23.24
N PRO A 301 -32.55 -75.18 23.33
CA PRO A 301 -32.88 -76.15 22.30
C PRO A 301 -34.12 -75.80 21.48
N GLU A 302 -34.14 -76.34 20.27
CA GLU A 302 -35.25 -76.33 19.33
C GLU A 302 -36.53 -76.92 19.95
N LYS A 303 -37.65 -76.20 19.81
CA LYS A 303 -38.99 -76.81 19.84
C LYS A 303 -39.51 -76.91 18.41
N ILE A 304 -39.49 -78.14 17.92
CA ILE A 304 -40.22 -78.63 16.77
C ILE A 304 -41.71 -78.61 17.12
N ILE A 305 -42.53 -77.93 16.30
CA ILE A 305 -43.94 -78.28 16.13
C ILE A 305 -44.20 -78.35 14.63
N LYS A 306 -44.34 -79.58 14.13
CA LYS A 306 -45.07 -79.88 12.90
C LYS A 306 -46.49 -80.27 13.29
N SER A 307 -47.48 -79.74 12.59
CA SER A 307 -48.65 -80.52 12.19
C SER A 307 -49.30 -79.87 10.98
N GLU A 308 -49.55 -80.71 10.00
CA GLU A 308 -50.00 -80.50 8.64
C GLU A 308 -51.26 -81.37 8.50
N SER A 309 -52.41 -80.77 8.19
CA SER A 309 -53.68 -81.37 7.70
C SER A 309 -54.69 -80.20 7.61
N ASP A 310 -55.59 -79.98 6.64
CA ASP A 310 -56.30 -80.79 5.64
C ASP A 310 -56.82 -79.83 4.53
N ILE A 311 -56.64 -80.11 3.24
CA ILE A 311 -57.57 -80.78 2.29
C ILE A 311 -58.87 -80.00 1.99
N GLU A 312 -58.89 -79.51 0.73
CA GLU A 312 -59.98 -79.40 -0.27
C GLU A 312 -61.47 -79.23 0.11
N LYS A 313 -62.06 -78.23 -0.59
CA LYS A 313 -63.36 -78.19 -1.30
C LYS A 313 -64.66 -78.36 -0.48
N ASN A 314 -65.52 -77.33 -0.57
CA ASN A 314 -66.88 -77.48 -1.11
C ASN A 314 -67.47 -76.14 -1.56
N GLU A 315 -68.33 -76.25 -2.56
CA GLU A 315 -68.95 -75.22 -3.38
C GLU A 315 -70.11 -74.46 -2.70
N GLU A 316 -70.58 -73.44 -3.43
CA GLU A 316 -71.98 -73.00 -3.59
C GLU A 316 -72.51 -71.72 -2.89
N ILE A 317 -72.77 -70.73 -3.77
CA ILE A 317 -74.04 -69.98 -3.98
C ILE A 317 -74.10 -68.47 -3.63
N ILE A 318 -74.05 -67.68 -4.72
CA ILE A 318 -74.94 -66.58 -5.21
C ILE A 318 -75.40 -65.47 -4.23
N GLU A 319 -75.07 -64.19 -4.53
CA GLU A 319 -76.00 -63.14 -5.03
C GLU A 319 -75.38 -61.72 -5.00
N ASP A 320 -75.19 -61.17 -6.21
CA ASP A 320 -75.51 -59.81 -6.69
C ASP A 320 -75.38 -58.60 -5.74
N THR A 321 -74.61 -57.59 -6.17
CA THR A 321 -75.19 -56.43 -6.90
C THR A 321 -74.11 -55.44 -7.36
N ASP A 322 -74.30 -55.00 -8.60
CA ASP A 322 -73.69 -53.86 -9.31
C ASP A 322 -73.64 -52.56 -8.47
N GLY A 323 -72.86 -51.52 -8.77
CA GLY A 323 -72.11 -51.08 -9.95
C GLY A 323 -71.58 -49.67 -9.64
N LYS A 324 -70.40 -49.30 -10.15
CA LYS A 324 -70.21 -48.31 -11.22
C LYS A 324 -71.00 -47.01 -11.03
N ILE A 325 -70.37 -45.84 -11.06
CA ILE A 325 -69.48 -45.35 -12.13
C ILE A 325 -68.25 -44.67 -11.57
#